data_AF-A0A3N5W7Q7-F1
#
_entry.id   AF-A0A3N5W7Q7-F1
#
_cell.length_a   1.000
_cell.length_b   1.000
_cell.length_c   1.000
_cell.angle_alpha   90.00
_cell.angle_beta   90.00
_cell.angle_gamma   90.00
#
_symmetry.space_group_name_H-M   'P 1'
#
loop_
_entity.id
_entity.type
_entity.pdbx_description
1 polymer ?
#
loop_
_entity_poly.entity_id
_entity_poly.type
_entity_poly.pdbx_seq_one_letter_code
_entity_poly.pdbx_strand_id
1 'polypeptide(L)'
;MATKRGRGKDSPELDGMIDEIIVDAYGDDEQLWAFRQAFEDNVVVPAEAFVVGEPVTVLTIDYDGNKRRGLTARCRRGEGSEQVIAACDLIFPEGSAAARFMAAYRTWLGIEPHPQGSLSKTRRRPPKATEDDLDMTRDVELIAVAVKGNAVSCRIVGKDRVITIRPAGLWDVAPGEIIMMTPRKHWRYGGHPYLSGEIKAWRLDIPTLGLTPLKLNETGMWDPKDHYWGEPDEPIEEWAKPIRSRGPRPEYEMEQVLPGENPDDPDTDPILEAAERREAGDYLGAHRKLMTLLAADLRCLDAHAHLGNFVFDHFPEKAIRHYEVGVRIGELSLGEGFNGLLHWGHIDNRPFLRCVHGYGLCLSRLGRLKEAEEVFTRMLWLNPTDNQGVRFLLGEIREGKVWHD
;
A
#
# COMPACT_ATOMS: atom_id res chain seq x y z
N MET A 1 -37.49 28.34 -17.61
CA MET A 1 -37.42 26.92 -17.19
C MET A 1 -36.33 26.25 -18.01
N ALA A 2 -35.09 26.31 -17.52
CA ALA A 2 -33.95 25.65 -18.13
C ALA A 2 -33.79 24.26 -17.49
N THR A 3 -33.57 23.28 -18.33
CA THR A 3 -33.55 21.84 -18.07
C THR A 3 -32.48 21.44 -17.04
N LYS A 4 -32.92 20.77 -15.97
CA LYS A 4 -32.10 20.02 -15.01
C LYS A 4 -31.20 19.03 -15.77
N ARG A 5 -29.92 19.36 -15.96
CA ARG A 5 -28.89 18.35 -16.28
C ARG A 5 -28.65 17.55 -15.00
N GLY A 6 -28.65 16.23 -15.15
CA GLY A 6 -28.85 15.26 -14.08
C GLY A 6 -27.91 15.44 -12.89
N ARG A 7 -28.50 15.68 -11.71
CA ARG A 7 -27.82 15.45 -10.43
C ARG A 7 -27.59 13.94 -10.32
N GLY A 8 -26.31 13.56 -10.28
CA GLY A 8 -25.87 12.21 -9.95
C GLY A 8 -26.37 11.80 -8.57
N LYS A 9 -26.37 10.48 -8.31
CA LYS A 9 -27.03 9.85 -7.16
C LYS A 9 -26.22 9.98 -5.86
N ASP A 10 -25.59 11.13 -5.63
CA ASP A 10 -24.56 11.31 -4.60
C ASP A 10 -24.94 12.35 -3.55
N SER A 11 -24.76 11.96 -2.28
CA SER A 11 -24.92 12.68 -1.01
C SER A 11 -25.92 13.88 -0.95
N PRO A 12 -27.11 13.72 -0.32
CA PRO A 12 -28.06 14.81 -0.05
C PRO A 12 -27.47 16.02 0.69
N GLU A 13 -26.34 15.84 1.39
CA GLU A 13 -25.63 16.88 2.12
C GLU A 13 -24.91 17.87 1.19
N LEU A 14 -24.31 17.38 0.10
CA LEU A 14 -23.61 18.23 -0.88
C LEU A 14 -24.60 19.07 -1.69
N ASP A 15 -25.72 18.46 -2.10
CA ASP A 15 -26.80 19.16 -2.79
C ASP A 15 -27.35 20.33 -1.94
N GLY A 16 -27.56 20.10 -0.63
CA GLY A 16 -27.99 21.14 0.29
C GLY A 16 -26.98 22.27 0.43
N MET A 17 -25.69 21.95 0.52
CA MET A 17 -24.60 22.92 0.58
C MET A 17 -24.50 23.76 -0.71
N ILE A 18 -24.67 23.15 -1.87
CA ILE A 18 -24.68 23.86 -3.16
C ILE A 18 -25.87 24.81 -3.21
N ASP A 19 -27.06 24.33 -2.88
CA ASP A 19 -28.30 25.13 -2.89
C ASP A 19 -28.18 26.33 -1.91
N GLU A 20 -27.47 26.19 -0.79
CA GLU A 20 -27.15 27.30 0.13
C GLU A 20 -26.15 28.29 -0.48
N ILE A 21 -25.06 27.81 -1.08
CA ILE A 21 -24.03 28.67 -1.70
C ILE A 21 -24.64 29.51 -2.83
N ILE A 22 -25.53 28.94 -3.65
CA ILE A 22 -26.08 29.61 -4.83
C ILE A 22 -27.47 30.24 -4.61
N VAL A 23 -27.94 30.33 -3.36
CA VAL A 23 -29.34 30.71 -3.02
C VAL A 23 -29.82 32.01 -3.68
N ASP A 24 -28.93 33.00 -3.79
CA ASP A 24 -29.21 34.32 -4.39
C ASP A 24 -28.44 34.57 -5.70
N ALA A 25 -27.92 33.52 -6.33
CA ALA A 25 -27.07 33.61 -7.51
C ALA A 25 -27.78 33.15 -8.80
N TYR A 26 -28.04 34.09 -9.71
CA TYR A 26 -28.75 33.88 -10.96
C TYR A 26 -27.78 33.68 -12.14
N GLY A 27 -27.67 32.42 -12.58
CA GLY A 27 -26.85 32.04 -13.73
C GLY A 27 -25.36 31.91 -13.40
N ASP A 28 -24.62 31.32 -14.33
CA ASP A 28 -23.28 30.79 -14.07
C ASP A 28 -22.26 31.83 -13.56
N ASP A 29 -22.42 33.11 -13.92
CA ASP A 29 -21.51 34.18 -13.46
C ASP A 29 -21.64 34.43 -11.96
N GLU A 30 -22.89 34.67 -11.53
CA GLU A 30 -23.23 34.98 -10.15
C GLU A 30 -22.97 33.75 -9.27
N GLN A 31 -23.19 32.55 -9.81
CA GLN A 31 -22.91 31.30 -9.10
C GLN A 31 -21.41 31.10 -8.89
N LEU A 32 -20.57 31.41 -9.88
CA LEU A 32 -19.11 31.38 -9.73
C LEU A 32 -18.61 32.41 -8.70
N TRP A 33 -19.19 33.61 -8.69
CA TRP A 33 -18.91 34.60 -7.64
C TRP A 33 -19.34 34.12 -6.25
N ALA A 34 -20.49 33.45 -6.14
CA ALA A 34 -20.97 32.88 -4.89
C ALA A 34 -20.04 31.76 -4.37
N PHE A 35 -19.57 30.86 -5.24
CA PHE A 35 -18.55 29.88 -4.87
C PHE A 35 -17.24 30.53 -4.44
N ARG A 36 -16.76 31.56 -5.17
CA ARG A 36 -15.55 32.31 -4.79
C ARG A 36 -15.68 32.93 -3.40
N GLN A 37 -16.82 33.54 -3.08
CA GLN A 37 -17.13 34.08 -1.75
C GLN A 37 -17.15 32.97 -0.69
N ALA A 38 -17.79 31.83 -0.98
CA ALA A 38 -17.86 30.71 -0.06
C ALA A 38 -16.46 30.15 0.27
N PHE A 39 -15.54 30.09 -0.70
CA PHE A 39 -14.15 29.76 -0.48
C PHE A 39 -13.43 30.83 0.38
N GLU A 40 -13.63 32.11 0.10
CA GLU A 40 -13.03 33.22 0.86
C GLU A 40 -13.44 33.21 2.34
N ASP A 41 -14.70 32.92 2.63
CA ASP A 41 -15.25 32.93 3.99
C ASP A 41 -14.87 31.69 4.81
N ASN A 42 -14.66 30.54 4.16
CA ASN A 42 -14.56 29.25 4.85
C ASN A 42 -13.21 28.53 4.68
N VAL A 43 -12.36 28.96 3.75
CA VAL A 43 -11.08 28.30 3.48
C VAL A 43 -9.92 29.20 3.90
N VAL A 44 -9.21 28.76 4.94
CA VAL A 44 -8.00 29.43 5.41
C VAL A 44 -6.87 29.17 4.41
N VAL A 45 -6.35 30.24 3.80
CA VAL A 45 -5.14 30.24 2.97
C VAL A 45 -3.98 30.92 3.69
N PRO A 46 -2.72 30.50 3.48
CA PRO A 46 -2.27 29.46 2.55
C PRO A 46 -2.70 28.04 2.96
N ALA A 47 -3.22 27.27 2.01
CA ALA A 47 -3.72 25.92 2.22
C ALA A 47 -2.86 24.88 1.47
N GLU A 48 -2.66 23.71 2.07
CA GLU A 48 -1.98 22.60 1.40
C GLU A 48 -2.96 21.85 0.49
N ALA A 49 -2.55 21.59 -0.75
CA ALA A 49 -3.34 20.85 -1.73
C ALA A 49 -2.44 20.10 -2.71
N PHE A 50 -3.05 19.38 -3.65
CA PHE A 50 -2.37 18.62 -4.70
C PHE A 50 -2.96 18.94 -6.07
N VAL A 51 -2.13 18.87 -7.11
CA VAL A 51 -2.53 19.01 -8.52
C VAL A 51 -1.80 17.94 -9.30
N VAL A 52 -2.54 17.01 -9.94
CA VAL A 52 -1.93 15.86 -10.67
C VAL A 52 -0.89 15.14 -9.79
N GLY A 53 -1.23 14.90 -8.52
CA GLY A 53 -0.37 14.23 -7.54
C GLY A 53 0.79 15.07 -6.97
N GLU A 54 1.06 16.27 -7.48
CA GLU A 54 2.14 17.14 -6.99
C GLU A 54 1.65 18.07 -5.87
N PRO A 55 2.37 18.18 -4.74
CA PRO A 55 1.98 19.06 -3.64
C PRO A 55 2.18 20.53 -4.01
N VAL A 56 1.16 21.34 -3.69
CA VAL A 56 1.16 22.79 -3.88
C VAL A 56 0.64 23.51 -2.63
N THR A 57 1.06 24.76 -2.47
CA THR A 57 0.49 25.69 -1.49
C THR A 57 -0.47 26.63 -2.22
N VAL A 58 -1.76 26.50 -1.97
CA VAL A 58 -2.81 27.38 -2.50
C VAL A 58 -2.78 28.68 -1.73
N LEU A 59 -2.50 29.78 -2.42
CA LEU A 59 -2.40 31.12 -1.84
C LEU A 59 -3.73 31.86 -1.91
N THR A 60 -4.49 31.68 -2.99
CA THR A 60 -5.79 32.29 -3.22
C THR A 60 -6.61 31.43 -4.18
N ILE A 61 -7.93 31.39 -3.98
CA ILE A 61 -8.90 30.90 -4.97
C ILE A 61 -9.71 32.12 -5.42
N ASP A 62 -9.87 32.32 -6.72
CA ASP A 62 -10.49 33.52 -7.27
C ASP A 62 -11.25 33.26 -8.57
N TYR A 63 -12.12 34.20 -8.92
CA TYR A 63 -12.86 34.21 -10.17
C TYR A 63 -12.57 35.48 -10.95
N ASP A 64 -12.08 35.34 -12.19
CA ASP A 64 -11.65 36.48 -13.02
C ASP A 64 -12.77 37.01 -13.95
N GLY A 65 -14.02 36.59 -13.74
CA GLY A 65 -15.16 36.90 -14.60
C GLY A 65 -15.24 36.09 -15.90
N ASN A 66 -14.36 35.09 -16.09
CA ASN A 66 -14.42 34.21 -17.26
C ASN A 66 -15.12 32.89 -16.95
N LYS A 67 -16.42 32.80 -17.30
CA LYS A 67 -17.24 31.58 -17.12
C LYS A 67 -16.62 30.30 -17.70
N ARG A 68 -15.85 30.39 -18.80
CA ARG A 68 -15.21 29.21 -19.40
C ARG A 68 -14.05 28.68 -18.57
N ARG A 69 -13.39 29.56 -17.81
CA ARG A 69 -12.27 29.19 -16.94
C ARG A 69 -12.76 28.72 -15.57
N GLY A 70 -13.90 29.24 -15.12
CA GLY A 70 -14.41 28.99 -13.78
C GLY A 70 -13.48 29.57 -12.71
N LEU A 71 -13.56 29.03 -11.50
CA LEU A 71 -12.63 29.38 -10.42
C LEU A 71 -11.19 28.98 -10.76
N THR A 72 -10.26 29.85 -10.44
CA THR A 72 -8.82 29.62 -10.54
C THR A 72 -8.18 29.67 -9.17
N ALA A 73 -7.01 29.04 -9.03
CA ALA A 73 -6.22 29.11 -7.82
C ALA A 73 -4.80 29.53 -8.13
N ARG A 74 -4.28 30.49 -7.35
CA ARG A 74 -2.86 30.83 -7.38
C ARG A 74 -2.13 29.92 -6.40
N CYS A 75 -1.21 29.13 -6.92
CA CYS A 75 -0.52 28.08 -6.19
C CYS A 75 0.99 28.24 -6.27
N ARG A 76 1.69 27.91 -5.19
CA ARG A 76 3.15 27.86 -5.13
C ARG A 76 3.63 26.42 -5.02
N ARG A 77 4.64 26.04 -5.81
CA ARG A 77 5.27 24.70 -5.75
C ARG A 77 6.61 24.80 -5.00
N GLY A 78 6.69 24.24 -3.79
CA GLY A 78 7.89 24.31 -2.95
C GLY A 78 8.34 25.75 -2.66
N GLU A 79 9.65 26.01 -2.71
CA GLU A 79 10.22 27.38 -2.69
C GLU A 79 10.27 28.03 -4.10
N GLY A 80 9.55 27.45 -5.07
CA GLY A 80 9.57 27.86 -6.48
C GLY A 80 8.54 28.94 -6.86
N SER A 81 8.28 29.06 -8.17
CA SER A 81 7.40 30.06 -8.76
C SER A 81 5.90 29.83 -8.45
N GLU A 82 5.14 30.93 -8.46
CA GLU A 82 3.68 30.92 -8.37
C GLU A 82 3.06 30.68 -9.75
N GLN A 83 2.01 29.86 -9.80
CA GLN A 83 1.28 29.50 -11.01
C GLN A 83 -0.23 29.59 -10.78
N VAL A 84 -0.97 29.93 -11.82
CA VAL A 84 -2.44 29.94 -11.79
C VAL A 84 -2.94 28.67 -12.46
N ILE A 85 -3.78 27.93 -11.75
CA ILE A 85 -4.37 26.65 -12.18
C ILE A 85 -5.89 26.71 -12.06
N ALA A 86 -6.62 25.80 -12.70
CA ALA A 86 -8.06 25.69 -12.47
C ALA A 86 -8.30 25.14 -11.05
N ALA A 87 -9.23 25.74 -10.31
CA ALA A 87 -9.47 25.34 -8.93
C ALA A 87 -10.04 23.92 -8.87
N CYS A 88 -10.80 23.47 -9.88
CA CYS A 88 -11.35 22.12 -9.97
C CYS A 88 -10.28 21.02 -10.09
N ASP A 89 -9.02 21.36 -10.38
CA ASP A 89 -7.90 20.41 -10.44
C ASP A 89 -7.22 20.22 -9.09
N LEU A 90 -7.58 21.02 -8.07
CA LEU A 90 -7.00 20.98 -6.73
C LEU A 90 -7.63 19.90 -5.85
N ILE A 91 -6.82 19.04 -5.28
CA ILE A 91 -7.25 18.04 -4.30
C ILE A 91 -6.79 18.50 -2.92
N PHE A 92 -7.75 18.79 -2.03
CA PHE A 92 -7.49 19.18 -0.65
C PHE A 92 -7.56 17.98 0.29
N PRO A 93 -6.82 17.99 1.42
CA PRO A 93 -6.88 16.93 2.42
C PRO A 93 -8.31 16.62 2.88
N GLU A 94 -8.62 15.32 2.96
CA GLU A 94 -9.94 14.84 3.38
C GLU A 94 -10.32 15.37 4.78
N GLY A 95 -11.58 15.74 4.96
CA GLY A 95 -12.08 16.35 6.19
C GLY A 95 -11.77 17.85 6.37
N SER A 96 -10.94 18.46 5.52
CA SER A 96 -10.73 19.91 5.54
C SER A 96 -11.97 20.68 5.04
N ALA A 97 -12.15 21.92 5.50
CA ALA A 97 -13.18 22.81 4.95
C ALA A 97 -13.01 22.97 3.43
N ALA A 98 -11.76 23.16 2.97
CA ALA A 98 -11.43 23.28 1.56
C ALA A 98 -11.87 22.07 0.72
N ALA A 99 -11.72 20.85 1.24
CA ALA A 99 -12.18 19.65 0.55
C ALA A 99 -13.70 19.60 0.40
N ARG A 100 -14.46 20.05 1.41
CA ARG A 100 -15.94 20.12 1.34
C ARG A 100 -16.42 21.14 0.30
N PHE A 101 -15.89 22.37 0.34
CA PHE A 101 -16.26 23.41 -0.63
C PHE A 101 -15.81 23.05 -2.06
N MET A 102 -14.67 22.36 -2.20
CA MET A 102 -14.21 21.85 -3.49
C MET A 102 -15.10 20.72 -4.02
N ALA A 103 -15.57 19.81 -3.17
CA ALA A 103 -16.53 18.78 -3.56
C ALA A 103 -17.84 19.43 -4.07
N ALA A 104 -18.41 20.39 -3.33
CA ALA A 104 -19.59 21.13 -3.75
C ALA A 104 -19.39 21.84 -5.10
N TYR A 105 -18.24 22.50 -5.30
CA TYR A 105 -17.92 23.17 -6.56
C TYR A 105 -17.78 22.18 -7.74
N ARG A 106 -17.14 21.02 -7.53
CA ARG A 106 -17.03 19.95 -8.53
C ARG A 106 -18.38 19.34 -8.90
N THR A 107 -19.22 19.07 -7.90
CA THR A 107 -20.59 18.61 -8.12
C THR A 107 -21.38 19.62 -8.96
N TRP A 108 -21.26 20.92 -8.66
CA TRP A 108 -21.92 21.98 -9.43
C TRP A 108 -21.42 22.05 -10.89
N LEU A 109 -20.13 21.81 -11.13
CA LEU A 109 -19.56 21.68 -12.48
C LEU A 109 -20.00 20.40 -13.21
N GLY A 110 -20.66 19.46 -12.52
CA GLY A 110 -21.06 18.16 -13.07
C GLY A 110 -19.91 17.18 -13.27
N ILE A 111 -18.84 17.32 -12.48
CA ILE A 111 -17.69 16.41 -12.45
C ILE A 111 -17.62 15.68 -11.10
N GLU A 112 -16.85 14.59 -11.04
CA GLU A 112 -16.70 13.73 -9.85
C GLU A 112 -16.37 14.56 -8.59
N PRO A 113 -17.23 14.57 -7.53
CA PRO A 113 -17.03 15.42 -6.34
C PRO A 113 -15.77 15.05 -5.56
N HIS A 114 -15.49 13.74 -5.52
CA HIS A 114 -14.35 13.14 -4.86
C HIS A 114 -13.58 12.31 -5.89
N PRO A 115 -12.84 12.95 -6.82
CA PRO A 115 -12.08 12.20 -7.83
C PRO A 115 -11.27 11.11 -7.11
N GLN A 116 -11.34 9.86 -7.57
CA GLN A 116 -10.56 8.76 -6.99
C GLN A 116 -9.10 9.21 -6.98
N GLY A 117 -8.57 9.37 -5.77
CA GLY A 117 -7.60 10.43 -5.50
C GLY A 117 -7.98 11.32 -4.30
N SER A 118 -9.18 11.14 -3.70
CA SER A 118 -9.39 11.43 -2.27
C SER A 118 -8.20 10.86 -1.54
N LEU A 119 -7.45 11.77 -0.89
CA LEU A 119 -6.09 11.58 -0.41
C LEU A 119 -6.02 10.57 0.75
N SER A 120 -6.42 9.32 0.52
CA SER A 120 -5.81 8.22 1.22
C SER A 120 -4.38 8.07 0.68
N LYS A 121 -3.51 8.96 1.15
CA LYS A 121 -2.06 8.84 1.11
C LYS A 121 -1.44 8.77 -0.31
N THR A 122 -1.45 9.87 -1.07
CA THR A 122 -0.19 10.21 -1.77
C THR A 122 0.79 10.61 -0.68
N ARG A 123 1.49 9.60 -0.12
CA ARG A 123 2.55 9.80 0.89
C ARG A 123 3.46 10.91 0.36
N ARG A 124 3.39 12.10 0.98
CA ARG A 124 4.48 13.08 0.91
C ARG A 124 5.77 12.27 1.02
N ARG A 125 6.70 12.45 0.08
CA ARG A 125 8.00 11.78 0.17
C ARG A 125 8.49 11.96 1.61
N PRO A 126 8.77 10.87 2.35
CA PRO A 126 9.08 10.98 3.75
C PRO A 126 10.20 12.00 3.94
N PRO A 127 10.12 12.87 4.94
CA PRO A 127 11.11 13.91 5.10
C PRO A 127 12.50 13.31 5.27
N LYS A 128 13.51 13.94 4.66
CA LYS A 128 14.89 13.46 4.75
C LYS A 128 15.42 13.63 6.17
N ALA A 129 16.28 12.70 6.59
CA ALA A 129 17.04 12.83 7.83
C ALA A 129 17.95 14.07 7.82
N THR A 130 18.14 14.62 9.01
CA THR A 130 19.01 15.75 9.35
C THR A 130 20.09 15.30 10.32
N GLU A 131 21.04 16.17 10.66
CA GLU A 131 22.12 15.83 11.60
C GLU A 131 21.57 15.52 13.01
N ASP A 132 20.53 16.22 13.44
CA ASP A 132 19.88 16.01 14.73
C ASP A 132 19.10 14.68 14.80
N ASP A 133 18.87 14.04 13.66
CA ASP A 133 18.15 12.76 13.62
C ASP A 133 19.05 11.58 14.03
N LEU A 134 20.37 11.74 14.10
CA LEU A 134 21.33 10.67 14.32
C LEU A 134 22.29 10.98 15.47
N ASP A 135 22.33 10.10 16.48
CA ASP A 135 23.41 10.06 17.45
C ASP A 135 24.56 9.19 16.90
N MET A 136 25.61 9.84 16.39
CA MET A 136 26.77 9.16 15.82
C MET A 136 27.65 8.44 16.85
N THR A 137 27.34 8.53 18.15
CA THR A 137 28.10 7.88 19.23
C THR A 137 27.53 6.52 19.64
N ARG A 138 26.33 6.18 19.15
CA ARG A 138 25.61 4.95 19.49
C ARG A 138 25.26 4.16 18.24
N ASP A 139 24.91 2.90 18.44
CA ASP A 139 24.33 2.10 17.36
C ASP A 139 22.96 2.69 16.97
N VAL A 140 22.67 2.66 15.67
CA VAL A 140 21.44 3.19 15.08
C VAL A 140 20.64 2.03 14.51
N GLU A 141 19.33 2.01 14.80
CA GLU A 141 18.39 1.08 14.21
C GLU A 141 17.64 1.71 13.03
N LEU A 142 17.64 1.00 11.90
CA LEU A 142 17.14 1.49 10.63
C LEU A 142 16.26 0.43 9.96
N ILE A 143 15.04 0.79 9.58
CA ILE A 143 14.14 -0.07 8.82
C ILE A 143 14.55 -0.02 7.35
N ALA A 144 14.96 -1.15 6.77
CA ALA A 144 15.21 -1.26 5.35
C ALA A 144 13.91 -1.11 4.56
N VAL A 145 13.89 -0.24 3.55
CA VAL A 145 12.70 -0.07 2.67
C VAL A 145 13.00 -0.37 1.21
N ALA A 146 14.27 -0.31 0.78
CA ALA A 146 14.69 -0.76 -0.55
C ALA A 146 16.19 -1.03 -0.61
N VAL A 147 16.57 -2.05 -1.36
CA VAL A 147 17.96 -2.44 -1.64
C VAL A 147 18.31 -2.05 -3.08
N LYS A 148 19.41 -1.30 -3.25
CA LYS A 148 19.87 -0.78 -4.54
C LYS A 148 21.37 -1.02 -4.68
N GLY A 149 21.75 -2.22 -5.14
CA GLY A 149 23.14 -2.64 -5.23
C GLY A 149 23.78 -2.66 -3.84
N ASN A 150 24.81 -1.84 -3.63
CA ASN A 150 25.51 -1.73 -2.34
C ASN A 150 24.94 -0.65 -1.40
N ALA A 151 23.76 -0.11 -1.69
CA ALA A 151 23.09 0.87 -0.85
C ALA A 151 21.72 0.37 -0.39
N VAL A 152 21.32 0.71 0.84
CA VAL A 152 19.98 0.45 1.35
C VAL A 152 19.31 1.78 1.64
N SER A 153 18.12 2.00 1.09
CA SER A 153 17.24 3.09 1.53
C SER A 153 16.52 2.63 2.78
N CYS A 154 16.56 3.46 3.82
CA CYS A 154 16.03 3.15 5.13
C CYS A 154 15.15 4.27 5.69
N ARG A 155 14.34 3.91 6.69
CA ARG A 155 13.74 4.85 7.65
C ARG A 155 14.42 4.68 9.00
N ILE A 156 14.60 5.77 9.75
CA ILE A 156 15.09 5.70 11.12
C ILE A 156 13.98 5.18 12.04
N VAL A 157 14.27 4.19 12.89
CA VAL A 157 13.27 3.66 13.84
C VAL A 157 12.71 4.77 14.73
N GLY A 158 11.38 4.78 14.92
CA GLY A 158 10.68 5.81 15.71
C GLY A 158 10.62 7.20 15.06
N LYS A 159 11.15 7.37 13.84
CA LYS A 159 11.13 8.65 13.12
C LYS A 159 10.61 8.47 11.69
N ASP A 160 9.86 9.44 11.20
CA ASP A 160 9.42 9.44 9.79
C ASP A 160 10.51 9.94 8.83
N ARG A 161 11.78 9.60 9.09
CA ARG A 161 12.94 10.20 8.42
C ARG A 161 13.67 9.20 7.54
N VAL A 162 13.86 9.55 6.27
CA VAL A 162 14.57 8.69 5.30
C VAL A 162 16.05 9.00 5.18
N ILE A 163 16.84 7.95 5.07
CA ILE A 163 18.28 7.99 4.88
C ILE A 163 18.75 6.83 4.01
N THR A 164 19.83 7.00 3.25
CA THR A 164 20.44 5.89 2.52
C THR A 164 21.72 5.44 3.21
N ILE A 165 21.82 4.17 3.57
CA ILE A 165 23.06 3.61 4.09
C ILE A 165 23.95 3.05 2.98
N ARG A 166 25.25 3.17 3.16
CA ARG A 166 26.31 2.48 2.40
C ARG A 166 27.19 1.74 3.40
N PRO A 167 26.79 0.54 3.83
CA PRO A 167 27.52 -0.22 4.83
C PRO A 167 28.83 -0.77 4.25
N ALA A 168 29.79 -1.05 5.13
CA ALA A 168 30.99 -1.80 4.77
C ALA A 168 30.67 -3.31 4.72
N GLY A 169 31.18 -4.01 3.70
CA GLY A 169 31.09 -5.47 3.60
C GLY A 169 29.90 -6.00 2.81
N LEU A 170 29.77 -7.33 2.79
CA LEU A 170 28.65 -8.06 2.20
C LEU A 170 27.52 -8.19 3.22
N TRP A 171 26.30 -7.95 2.77
CA TRP A 171 25.07 -8.01 3.55
C TRP A 171 23.94 -8.37 2.60
N ASP A 172 22.83 -8.87 3.16
CA ASP A 172 21.75 -9.42 2.36
C ASP A 172 20.41 -9.11 3.01
N VAL A 173 20.09 -7.83 3.21
CA VAL A 173 18.91 -7.40 3.99
C VAL A 173 17.69 -7.35 3.07
N ALA A 174 16.53 -7.80 3.54
CA ALA A 174 15.24 -7.65 2.86
C ALA A 174 14.52 -6.37 3.33
N PRO A 175 13.78 -5.67 2.45
CA PRO A 175 12.88 -4.60 2.89
C PRO A 175 11.92 -5.09 3.97
N GLY A 176 11.74 -4.29 5.03
CA GLY A 176 10.96 -4.64 6.22
C GLY A 176 11.79 -5.17 7.39
N GLU A 177 13.06 -5.51 7.19
CA GLU A 177 13.96 -5.83 8.31
C GLU A 177 14.58 -4.58 8.94
N ILE A 178 14.89 -4.68 10.23
CA ILE A 178 15.56 -3.64 11.01
C ILE A 178 17.04 -3.97 11.09
N ILE A 179 17.85 -3.05 10.59
CA ILE A 179 19.30 -3.08 10.58
C ILE A 179 19.80 -2.37 11.84
N MET A 180 20.64 -3.04 12.62
CA MET A 180 21.43 -2.42 13.68
C MET A 180 22.83 -2.12 13.16
N MET A 181 23.22 -0.84 13.09
CA MET A 181 24.52 -0.43 12.57
C MET A 181 25.29 0.47 13.52
N THR A 182 26.62 0.30 13.56
CA THR A 182 27.52 1.29 14.17
C THR A 182 27.86 2.34 13.14
N PRO A 183 27.39 3.60 13.31
CA PRO A 183 27.62 4.66 12.36
C PRO A 183 29.11 5.08 12.36
N ARG A 184 29.65 5.40 11.18
CA ARG A 184 31.02 5.90 11.00
C ARG A 184 31.05 7.29 10.37
N LYS A 185 30.23 7.52 9.34
CA LYS A 185 30.19 8.81 8.65
C LYS A 185 28.78 9.11 8.16
N HIS A 186 28.27 10.28 8.53
CA HIS A 186 27.07 10.88 7.95
C HIS A 186 27.49 11.98 6.96
N TRP A 187 26.86 12.04 5.78
CA TRP A 187 27.09 13.11 4.80
C TRP A 187 25.85 13.34 3.94
N ARG A 188 25.84 14.45 3.20
CA ARG A 188 24.80 14.74 2.21
C ARG A 188 25.39 14.76 0.80
N TYR A 189 24.64 14.24 -0.17
CA TYR A 189 24.96 14.36 -1.59
C TYR A 189 23.68 14.69 -2.37
N GLY A 190 23.69 15.76 -3.17
CA GLY A 190 22.48 16.27 -3.82
C GLY A 190 21.35 16.58 -2.83
N GLY A 191 21.70 17.01 -1.61
CA GLY A 191 20.74 17.25 -0.53
C GLY A 191 20.06 15.98 0.03
N HIS A 192 20.49 14.77 -0.34
CA HIS A 192 20.03 13.50 0.24
C HIS A 192 21.01 13.00 1.31
N PRO A 193 20.54 12.59 2.51
CA PRO A 193 21.39 12.13 3.59
C PRO A 193 21.87 10.69 3.36
N TYR A 194 23.12 10.44 3.71
CA TYR A 194 23.77 9.16 3.62
C TYR A 194 24.52 8.81 4.90
N LEU A 195 24.51 7.54 5.26
CA LEU A 195 25.23 7.02 6.42
C LEU A 195 26.07 5.82 6.03
N SER A 196 27.34 5.81 6.42
CA SER A 196 28.19 4.62 6.34
C SER A 196 28.50 4.11 7.72
N GLY A 197 28.84 2.83 7.79
CA GLY A 197 29.13 2.15 9.03
C GLY A 197 29.16 0.66 8.84
N GLU A 198 29.13 -0.06 9.94
CA GLU A 198 29.18 -1.51 9.98
C GLU A 198 27.84 -2.05 10.47
N ILE A 199 27.26 -2.98 9.72
CA ILE A 199 26.04 -3.68 10.15
C ILE A 199 26.45 -4.74 11.15
N LYS A 200 25.93 -4.65 12.38
CA LYS A 200 26.18 -5.63 13.44
C LYS A 200 25.22 -6.80 13.36
N ALA A 201 23.96 -6.50 13.09
CA ALA A 201 22.88 -7.46 13.02
C ALA A 201 21.69 -6.88 12.23
N TRP A 202 20.77 -7.75 11.85
CA TRP A 202 19.44 -7.37 11.39
C TRP A 202 18.43 -8.36 11.94
N ARG A 203 17.17 -7.93 12.04
CA ARG A 203 16.07 -8.71 12.58
C ARG A 203 14.74 -8.28 11.96
N LEU A 204 13.74 -9.14 12.01
CA LEU A 204 12.35 -8.77 11.74
C LEU A 204 11.61 -8.55 13.06
N ASP A 205 10.87 -7.44 13.16
CA ASP A 205 10.09 -7.09 14.34
C ASP A 205 8.98 -6.11 13.94
N ILE A 206 7.79 -6.68 13.74
CA ILE A 206 6.66 -5.98 13.11
C ILE A 206 6.18 -4.78 13.92
N PRO A 207 6.03 -4.83 15.26
CA PRO A 207 5.65 -3.66 16.05
C PRO A 207 6.57 -2.45 15.82
N THR A 208 7.89 -2.67 15.72
CA THR A 208 8.86 -1.59 15.52
C THR A 208 8.79 -0.96 14.12
N LEU A 209 8.20 -1.64 13.14
CA LEU A 209 7.96 -1.05 11.81
C LEU A 209 6.93 0.09 11.84
N GLY A 210 6.07 0.13 12.87
CA GLY A 210 5.04 1.17 13.01
C GLY A 210 4.05 1.22 11.85
N LEU A 211 3.75 0.06 11.24
CA LEU A 211 2.84 -0.05 10.11
C LEU A 211 1.39 -0.01 10.58
N THR A 212 0.53 0.68 9.82
CA THR A 212 -0.92 0.52 9.97
C THR A 212 -1.31 -0.85 9.41
N PRO A 213 -2.04 -1.69 10.15
CA PRO A 213 -2.54 -2.96 9.62
C PRO A 213 -3.37 -2.75 8.34
N LEU A 214 -3.39 -3.73 7.44
CA LEU A 214 -4.28 -3.74 6.28
C LEU A 214 -5.73 -3.85 6.76
N LYS A 215 -6.65 -3.17 6.08
CA LYS A 215 -8.08 -3.36 6.38
C LYS A 215 -8.51 -4.79 5.99
N LEU A 216 -9.44 -5.35 6.76
CA LEU A 216 -10.14 -6.59 6.41
C LEU A 216 -11.60 -6.23 6.17
N ASN A 217 -12.07 -6.46 4.94
CA ASN A 217 -13.46 -6.23 4.57
C ASN A 217 -14.19 -7.57 4.68
N GLU A 218 -15.21 -7.66 5.54
CA GLU A 218 -16.05 -8.86 5.64
C GLU A 218 -16.88 -8.99 4.37
N THR A 219 -16.78 -10.14 3.69
CA THR A 219 -17.42 -10.39 2.39
C THR A 219 -18.59 -11.36 2.48
N GLY A 220 -18.70 -12.11 3.58
CA GLY A 220 -19.78 -13.06 3.78
C GLY A 220 -19.50 -14.11 4.84
N MET A 221 -20.28 -15.19 4.77
CA MET A 221 -20.14 -16.36 5.63
C MET A 221 -20.00 -17.59 4.75
N TRP A 222 -18.90 -18.32 4.94
CA TRP A 222 -18.65 -19.59 4.30
C TRP A 222 -19.23 -20.72 5.16
N ASP A 223 -20.07 -21.58 4.58
CA ASP A 223 -20.50 -22.84 5.21
C ASP A 223 -19.74 -24.02 4.58
N PRO A 224 -18.99 -24.81 5.38
CA PRO A 224 -18.34 -26.02 4.87
C PRO A 224 -19.31 -27.03 4.26
N LYS A 225 -20.62 -26.97 4.52
CA LYS A 225 -21.61 -27.88 3.90
C LYS A 225 -21.83 -27.58 2.43
N ASP A 226 -21.66 -26.34 2.01
CA ASP A 226 -21.85 -25.88 0.62
C ASP A 226 -20.54 -25.96 -0.17
N HIS A 227 -19.42 -26.22 0.51
CA HIS A 227 -18.12 -26.40 -0.12
C HIS A 227 -18.01 -27.76 -0.81
N TYR A 228 -17.44 -27.75 -2.02
CA TYR A 228 -17.13 -28.98 -2.75
C TYR A 228 -15.89 -29.65 -2.16
N TRP A 229 -16.06 -30.85 -1.56
CA TRP A 229 -14.97 -31.61 -0.93
C TRP A 229 -14.51 -32.83 -1.74
N GLY A 230 -15.02 -33.00 -2.96
CA GLY A 230 -14.89 -34.23 -3.75
C GLY A 230 -16.26 -34.80 -4.12
N GLU A 231 -16.26 -35.97 -4.75
CA GLU A 231 -17.50 -36.62 -5.17
C GLU A 231 -18.32 -37.07 -3.94
N PRO A 232 -19.68 -37.08 -4.00
CA PRO A 232 -20.53 -37.36 -2.83
C PRO A 232 -20.27 -38.71 -2.12
N ASP A 233 -19.78 -39.71 -2.85
CA ASP A 233 -19.51 -41.05 -2.35
C ASP A 233 -18.06 -41.26 -1.89
N GLU A 234 -17.20 -40.25 -2.07
CA GLU A 234 -15.80 -40.32 -1.64
C GLU A 234 -15.65 -39.91 -0.16
N PRO A 235 -14.77 -40.61 0.59
CA PRO A 235 -14.51 -40.23 1.98
C PRO A 235 -13.80 -38.87 2.03
N ILE A 236 -14.25 -38.00 2.94
CA ILE A 236 -13.57 -36.74 3.22
C ILE A 236 -12.15 -37.03 3.72
N GLU A 237 -11.17 -36.43 3.05
CA GLU A 237 -9.76 -36.53 3.41
C GLU A 237 -9.47 -36.06 4.84
N GLU A 238 -8.51 -36.69 5.52
CA GLU A 238 -8.21 -36.42 6.94
C GLU A 238 -7.89 -34.94 7.23
N TRP A 239 -7.24 -34.25 6.29
CA TRP A 239 -6.90 -32.83 6.44
C TRP A 239 -8.14 -31.93 6.48
N ALA A 240 -9.21 -32.31 5.76
CA ALA A 240 -10.42 -31.53 5.58
C ALA A 240 -11.42 -31.72 6.74
N LYS A 241 -11.41 -32.88 7.38
CA LYS A 241 -12.31 -33.21 8.51
C LYS A 241 -12.36 -32.14 9.62
N PRO A 242 -11.23 -31.65 10.18
CA PRO A 242 -11.29 -30.64 11.23
C PRO A 242 -11.84 -29.30 10.73
N ILE A 243 -11.52 -28.92 9.48
CA ILE A 243 -12.02 -27.69 8.86
C ILE A 243 -13.54 -27.77 8.63
N ARG A 244 -14.03 -28.91 8.13
CA ARG A 244 -15.46 -29.17 7.94
C ARG A 244 -16.23 -29.19 9.26
N SER A 245 -15.66 -29.82 10.29
CA SER A 245 -16.24 -29.93 11.64
C SER A 245 -16.37 -28.56 12.34
N ARG A 246 -15.47 -27.61 12.02
CA ARG A 246 -15.50 -26.25 12.58
C ARG A 246 -16.79 -25.49 12.26
N GLY A 247 -17.48 -25.83 11.18
CA GLY A 247 -18.72 -25.18 10.76
C GLY A 247 -18.50 -23.81 10.11
N PRO A 248 -19.57 -23.01 9.99
CA PRO A 248 -19.54 -21.74 9.27
C PRO A 248 -18.54 -20.73 9.85
N ARG A 249 -17.89 -19.95 8.97
CA ARG A 249 -16.90 -18.93 9.32
C ARG A 249 -17.03 -17.69 8.45
N PRO A 250 -16.75 -16.49 8.99
CA PRO A 250 -16.74 -15.26 8.21
C PRO A 250 -15.59 -15.27 7.19
N GLU A 251 -15.88 -14.72 6.02
CA GLU A 251 -14.94 -14.52 4.91
C GLU A 251 -14.50 -13.05 4.85
N TYR A 252 -13.22 -12.84 4.55
CA TYR A 252 -12.65 -11.51 4.44
C TYR A 252 -11.84 -11.34 3.15
N GLU A 253 -11.84 -10.11 2.66
CA GLU A 253 -10.92 -9.63 1.63
C GLU A 253 -9.99 -8.57 2.24
N MET A 254 -8.68 -8.78 2.10
CA MET A 254 -7.65 -7.83 2.56
C MET A 254 -7.65 -6.55 1.70
N GLU A 255 -7.28 -5.42 2.30
CA GLU A 255 -6.95 -4.20 1.56
C GLU A 255 -5.81 -4.47 0.55
N GLN A 256 -6.03 -4.12 -0.71
CA GLN A 256 -4.96 -4.04 -1.69
C GLN A 256 -4.09 -2.80 -1.44
N VAL A 257 -2.78 -3.00 -1.35
CA VAL A 257 -1.80 -1.90 -1.30
C VAL A 257 -0.88 -1.98 -2.49
N LEU A 258 -1.12 -1.10 -3.47
CA LEU A 258 -0.39 -1.05 -4.73
C LEU A 258 0.16 0.36 -4.99
N PRO A 259 1.33 0.71 -4.42
CA PRO A 259 1.85 2.07 -4.55
C PRO A 259 2.15 2.44 -6.01
N GLY A 260 1.60 3.55 -6.48
CA GLY A 260 1.85 4.04 -7.85
C GLY A 260 0.96 3.41 -8.92
N GLU A 261 -0.06 2.65 -8.52
CA GLU A 261 -1.25 2.43 -9.35
C GLU A 261 -1.90 3.77 -9.67
N ASN A 262 -2.37 3.91 -10.91
CA ASN A 262 -3.16 5.06 -11.33
C ASN A 262 -4.64 4.66 -11.38
N PRO A 263 -5.49 5.18 -10.47
CA PRO A 263 -6.92 4.88 -10.48
C PRO A 263 -7.63 5.25 -11.79
N ASP A 264 -7.09 6.24 -12.52
CA ASP A 264 -7.65 6.73 -13.78
C ASP A 264 -7.16 5.93 -15.00
N ASP A 265 -6.19 5.03 -14.82
CA ASP A 265 -5.65 4.14 -15.86
C ASP A 265 -5.56 2.70 -15.31
N PRO A 266 -6.67 1.94 -15.37
CA PRO A 266 -6.74 0.57 -14.86
C PRO A 266 -5.75 -0.40 -15.51
N ASP A 267 -5.14 -0.03 -16.64
CA ASP A 267 -4.14 -0.84 -17.34
C ASP A 267 -2.73 -0.66 -16.75
N THR A 268 -2.53 0.29 -15.82
CA THR A 268 -1.23 0.52 -15.15
C THR A 268 -1.12 -0.20 -13.80
N ASP A 269 -0.90 -1.52 -13.86
CA ASP A 269 -0.53 -2.31 -12.68
C ASP A 269 1.02 -2.40 -12.55
N PRO A 270 1.61 -1.79 -11.49
CA PRO A 270 3.05 -1.81 -11.31
C PRO A 270 3.65 -3.18 -10.96
N ILE A 271 2.86 -4.13 -10.47
CA ILE A 271 3.27 -5.53 -10.25
C ILE A 271 3.29 -6.28 -11.57
N LEU A 272 2.26 -6.12 -12.41
CA LEU A 272 2.27 -6.69 -13.77
C LEU A 272 3.45 -6.17 -14.58
N GLU A 273 3.72 -4.85 -14.53
CA GLU A 273 4.90 -4.28 -15.19
C GLU A 273 6.21 -4.93 -14.70
N ALA A 274 6.32 -5.23 -13.40
CA ALA A 274 7.50 -5.90 -12.86
C ALA A 274 7.60 -7.36 -13.35
N ALA A 275 6.48 -8.07 -13.46
CA ALA A 275 6.41 -9.44 -13.97
C ALA A 275 6.78 -9.49 -15.46
N GLU A 276 6.17 -8.64 -16.29
CA GLU A 276 6.46 -8.53 -17.72
C GLU A 276 7.93 -8.20 -17.99
N ARG A 277 8.52 -7.27 -17.23
CA ARG A 277 9.96 -6.98 -17.31
C ARG A 277 10.80 -8.21 -17.03
N ARG A 278 10.44 -9.02 -16.02
CA ARG A 278 11.16 -10.25 -15.70
C ARG A 278 11.02 -11.28 -16.83
N GLU A 279 9.83 -11.45 -17.38
CA GLU A 279 9.58 -12.36 -18.51
C GLU A 279 10.35 -11.94 -19.76
N ALA A 280 10.47 -10.63 -20.00
CA ALA A 280 11.30 -10.07 -21.06
C ALA A 280 12.82 -10.14 -20.78
N GLY A 281 13.24 -10.68 -19.63
CA GLY A 281 14.66 -10.81 -19.23
C GLY A 281 15.28 -9.57 -18.59
N ASP A 282 14.52 -8.49 -18.36
CA ASP A 282 14.93 -7.31 -17.59
C ASP A 282 14.80 -7.57 -16.08
N TYR A 283 15.57 -8.54 -15.57
CA TYR A 283 15.57 -8.93 -14.15
C TYR A 283 15.86 -7.76 -13.22
N LEU A 284 16.81 -6.88 -13.60
CA LEU A 284 17.20 -5.74 -12.79
C LEU A 284 16.11 -4.66 -12.78
N GLY A 285 15.43 -4.42 -13.90
CA GLY A 285 14.29 -3.50 -13.97
C GLY A 285 13.11 -4.00 -13.17
N ALA A 286 12.77 -5.29 -13.28
CA ALA A 286 11.74 -5.93 -12.47
C ALA A 286 12.03 -5.76 -10.97
N HIS A 287 13.25 -6.11 -10.53
CA HIS A 287 13.67 -5.94 -9.14
C HIS A 287 13.61 -4.48 -8.67
N ARG A 288 14.08 -3.52 -9.49
CA ARG A 288 14.00 -2.09 -9.16
C ARG A 288 12.56 -1.59 -9.03
N LYS A 289 11.64 -2.08 -9.85
CA LYS A 289 10.22 -1.73 -9.78
C LYS A 289 9.65 -2.17 -8.43
N LEU A 290 9.82 -3.45 -8.05
CA LEU A 290 9.35 -3.97 -6.76
C LEU A 290 9.99 -3.24 -5.55
N MET A 291 11.29 -2.95 -5.61
CA MET A 291 11.97 -2.14 -4.58
C MET A 291 11.40 -0.72 -4.48
N THR A 292 10.89 -0.15 -5.58
CA THR A 292 10.24 1.16 -5.56
C THR A 292 8.88 1.09 -4.86
N LEU A 293 8.12 0.01 -5.05
CA LEU A 293 6.86 -0.23 -4.36
C LEU A 293 7.08 -0.34 -2.85
N LEU A 294 8.06 -1.15 -2.42
CA LEU A 294 8.38 -1.34 -1.00
C LEU A 294 8.96 -0.09 -0.34
N ALA A 295 9.70 0.73 -1.09
CA ALA A 295 10.15 2.04 -0.62
C ALA A 295 8.98 2.99 -0.34
N ALA A 296 7.89 2.85 -1.10
CA ALA A 296 6.69 3.67 -0.98
C ALA A 296 5.76 3.14 0.12
N ASP A 297 5.48 1.82 0.16
CA ASP A 297 4.77 1.16 1.25
C ASP A 297 5.22 -0.31 1.44
N LEU A 298 5.78 -0.61 2.60
CA LEU A 298 6.17 -1.98 2.99
C LEU A 298 4.98 -2.94 3.06
N ARG A 299 3.75 -2.41 3.14
CA ARG A 299 2.49 -3.17 3.14
C ARG A 299 2.12 -3.75 1.77
N CYS A 300 2.87 -3.43 0.71
CA CYS A 300 2.69 -4.06 -0.61
C CYS A 300 3.15 -5.52 -0.56
N LEU A 301 2.27 -6.42 -0.13
CA LEU A 301 2.57 -7.85 0.04
C LEU A 301 2.96 -8.53 -1.27
N ASP A 302 2.40 -8.08 -2.40
CA ASP A 302 2.68 -8.71 -3.69
C ASP A 302 4.13 -8.46 -4.13
N ALA A 303 4.69 -7.28 -3.81
CA ALA A 303 6.10 -7.01 -4.06
C ALA A 303 7.02 -7.93 -3.24
N HIS A 304 6.66 -8.25 -1.99
CA HIS A 304 7.39 -9.25 -1.18
C HIS A 304 7.30 -10.65 -1.79
N ALA A 305 6.09 -11.08 -2.19
CA ALA A 305 5.88 -12.36 -2.84
C ALA A 305 6.71 -12.50 -4.13
N HIS A 306 6.68 -11.50 -5.00
CA HIS A 306 7.44 -11.51 -6.25
C HIS A 306 8.96 -11.47 -6.03
N LEU A 307 9.47 -10.69 -5.08
CA LEU A 307 10.90 -10.70 -4.74
C LEU A 307 11.35 -12.07 -4.21
N GLY A 308 10.52 -12.73 -3.39
CA GLY A 308 10.75 -14.11 -2.98
C GLY A 308 10.81 -15.06 -4.19
N ASN A 309 9.82 -15.00 -5.08
CA ASN A 309 9.75 -15.83 -6.29
C ASN A 309 10.98 -15.64 -7.20
N PHE A 310 11.56 -14.44 -7.25
CA PHE A 310 12.69 -14.15 -8.15
C PHE A 310 13.96 -14.89 -7.76
N VAL A 311 14.14 -15.22 -6.48
CA VAL A 311 15.37 -15.83 -5.96
C VAL A 311 15.16 -17.23 -5.41
N PHE A 312 13.91 -17.65 -5.20
CA PHE A 312 13.52 -18.92 -4.58
C PHE A 312 14.20 -20.16 -5.16
N ASP A 313 14.21 -20.29 -6.49
CA ASP A 313 14.72 -21.48 -7.15
C ASP A 313 16.20 -21.73 -6.84
N HIS A 314 16.99 -20.66 -6.64
CA HIS A 314 18.43 -20.74 -6.49
C HIS A 314 18.92 -20.48 -5.06
N PHE A 315 18.17 -19.67 -4.29
CA PHE A 315 18.59 -19.12 -3.00
C PHE A 315 17.42 -19.12 -2.00
N PRO A 316 16.93 -20.30 -1.55
CA PRO A 316 15.82 -20.39 -0.60
C PRO A 316 16.11 -19.66 0.73
N GLU A 317 17.37 -19.59 1.15
CA GLU A 317 17.82 -18.84 2.34
C GLU A 317 17.65 -17.32 2.21
N LYS A 318 17.55 -16.81 0.97
CA LYS A 318 17.24 -15.40 0.69
C LYS A 318 15.75 -15.19 0.48
N ALA A 319 15.12 -16.08 -0.29
CA ALA A 319 13.70 -16.01 -0.61
C ALA A 319 12.83 -16.03 0.65
N ILE A 320 13.20 -16.88 1.64
CA ILE A 320 12.47 -17.01 2.89
C ILE A 320 12.26 -15.66 3.59
N ARG A 321 13.22 -14.74 3.48
CA ARG A 321 13.19 -13.44 4.18
C ARG A 321 12.16 -12.50 3.56
N HIS A 322 12.05 -12.48 2.24
CA HIS A 322 11.00 -11.72 1.55
C HIS A 322 9.61 -12.26 1.89
N TYR A 323 9.43 -13.58 1.81
CA TYR A 323 8.16 -14.18 2.16
C TYR A 323 7.80 -13.97 3.64
N GLU A 324 8.76 -14.14 4.55
CA GLU A 324 8.55 -13.97 5.99
C GLU A 324 8.10 -12.54 6.31
N VAL A 325 8.75 -11.51 5.76
CA VAL A 325 8.30 -10.12 5.94
C VAL A 325 6.85 -9.96 5.47
N GLY A 326 6.51 -10.46 4.28
CA GLY A 326 5.14 -10.40 3.75
C GLY A 326 4.12 -11.14 4.64
N VAL A 327 4.45 -12.34 5.11
CA VAL A 327 3.61 -13.11 6.04
C VAL A 327 3.39 -12.34 7.33
N ARG A 328 4.45 -11.83 7.96
CA ARG A 328 4.36 -11.16 9.26
C ARG A 328 3.64 -9.81 9.18
N ILE A 329 3.77 -9.08 8.07
CA ILE A 329 2.96 -7.86 7.82
C ILE A 329 1.49 -8.22 7.57
N GLY A 330 1.19 -9.29 6.83
CA GLY A 330 -0.19 -9.74 6.65
C GLY A 330 -0.82 -10.20 7.96
N GLU A 331 -0.08 -10.95 8.79
CA GLU A 331 -0.51 -11.41 10.12
C GLU A 331 -0.84 -10.28 11.09
N LEU A 332 -0.11 -9.17 11.03
CA LEU A 332 -0.46 -7.95 11.79
C LEU A 332 -1.91 -7.52 11.57
N SER A 333 -2.44 -7.76 10.36
CA SER A 333 -3.78 -7.35 9.93
C SER A 333 -4.87 -8.30 10.40
N LEU A 334 -4.52 -9.55 10.68
CA LEU A 334 -5.44 -10.58 11.15
C LEU A 334 -5.77 -10.43 12.64
N GLY A 335 -4.80 -9.95 13.42
CA GLY A 335 -4.89 -9.88 14.87
C GLY A 335 -4.74 -11.26 15.55
N GLU A 336 -4.67 -11.23 16.87
CA GLU A 336 -4.58 -12.46 17.67
C GLU A 336 -5.87 -13.27 17.58
N GLY A 337 -5.75 -14.58 17.33
CA GLY A 337 -6.89 -15.49 17.34
C GLY A 337 -7.82 -15.39 16.13
N PHE A 338 -7.38 -14.77 15.03
CA PHE A 338 -8.12 -14.73 13.77
C PHE A 338 -8.64 -16.12 13.39
N ASN A 339 -9.95 -16.21 13.17
CA ASN A 339 -10.66 -17.46 12.93
C ASN A 339 -11.53 -17.44 11.66
N GLY A 340 -11.38 -16.40 10.84
CA GLY A 340 -12.04 -16.23 9.55
C GLY A 340 -11.29 -16.87 8.40
N LEU A 341 -11.75 -16.58 7.19
CA LEU A 341 -11.24 -17.11 5.93
C LEU A 341 -10.70 -16.01 5.03
N LEU A 342 -9.68 -16.36 4.26
CA LEU A 342 -9.10 -15.55 3.20
C LEU A 342 -9.11 -16.38 1.91
N HIS A 343 -10.24 -16.45 1.24
CA HIS A 343 -10.36 -17.26 0.03
C HIS A 343 -9.52 -16.67 -1.11
N TRP A 344 -8.93 -17.55 -1.92
CA TRP A 344 -8.19 -17.18 -3.13
C TRP A 344 -9.04 -16.47 -4.19
N GLY A 345 -10.36 -16.69 -4.15
CA GLY A 345 -11.33 -16.05 -5.06
C GLY A 345 -11.34 -14.54 -4.93
N HIS A 346 -11.14 -14.03 -3.71
CA HIS A 346 -10.89 -12.62 -3.42
C HIS A 346 -9.46 -12.28 -3.87
N ILE A 347 -9.34 -11.43 -4.89
CA ILE A 347 -8.07 -11.21 -5.58
C ILE A 347 -7.04 -10.59 -4.64
N ASP A 348 -7.49 -9.74 -3.73
CA ASP A 348 -6.61 -8.99 -2.82
C ASP A 348 -6.04 -9.87 -1.69
N ASN A 349 -6.57 -11.08 -1.50
CA ASN A 349 -6.00 -12.06 -0.58
C ASN A 349 -4.79 -12.79 -1.17
N ARG A 350 -4.67 -12.84 -2.51
CA ARG A 350 -3.64 -13.66 -3.19
C ARG A 350 -2.21 -13.25 -2.85
N PRO A 351 -1.85 -11.96 -2.75
CA PRO A 351 -0.52 -11.56 -2.31
C PRO A 351 -0.11 -12.17 -0.97
N PHE A 352 -0.99 -12.12 0.03
CA PHE A 352 -0.74 -12.73 1.34
C PHE A 352 -0.61 -14.25 1.25
N LEU A 353 -1.53 -14.92 0.57
CA LEU A 353 -1.51 -16.38 0.40
C LEU A 353 -0.26 -16.86 -0.37
N ARG A 354 0.23 -16.08 -1.34
CA ARG A 354 1.52 -16.32 -2.02
C ARG A 354 2.70 -16.19 -1.08
N CYS A 355 2.72 -15.18 -0.19
CA CYS A 355 3.74 -15.07 0.84
C CYS A 355 3.74 -16.29 1.79
N VAL A 356 2.56 -16.70 2.29
CA VAL A 356 2.42 -17.86 3.18
C VAL A 356 2.91 -19.13 2.50
N HIS A 357 2.51 -19.34 1.25
CA HIS A 357 2.92 -20.48 0.45
C HIS A 357 4.44 -20.52 0.22
N GLY A 358 5.01 -19.41 -0.27
CA GLY A 358 6.45 -19.30 -0.53
C GLY A 358 7.29 -19.48 0.74
N TYR A 359 6.82 -18.96 1.88
CA TYR A 359 7.46 -19.17 3.18
C TYR A 359 7.48 -20.65 3.56
N GLY A 360 6.34 -21.35 3.47
CA GLY A 360 6.23 -22.78 3.74
C GLY A 360 7.13 -23.62 2.82
N LEU A 361 7.20 -23.26 1.53
CA LEU A 361 8.08 -23.93 0.57
C LEU A 361 9.57 -23.73 0.91
N CYS A 362 9.96 -22.51 1.29
CA CYS A 362 11.34 -22.25 1.74
C CYS A 362 11.68 -23.05 3.00
N LEU A 363 10.78 -23.08 3.98
CA LEU A 363 10.96 -23.88 5.19
C LEU A 363 11.17 -25.36 4.86
N SER A 364 10.38 -25.90 3.92
CA SER A 364 10.53 -27.27 3.44
C SER A 364 11.90 -27.50 2.80
N ARG A 365 12.32 -26.66 1.83
CA ARG A 365 13.65 -26.74 1.18
C ARG A 365 14.81 -26.66 2.16
N LEU A 366 14.67 -25.85 3.21
CA LEU A 366 15.68 -25.66 4.24
C LEU A 366 15.63 -26.75 5.34
N GLY A 367 14.81 -27.79 5.17
CA GLY A 367 14.70 -28.91 6.10
C GLY A 367 13.93 -28.59 7.40
N ARG A 368 13.28 -27.42 7.48
CA ARG A 368 12.47 -26.96 8.62
C ARG A 368 11.05 -27.53 8.52
N LEU A 369 10.94 -28.85 8.40
CA LEU A 369 9.71 -29.56 8.02
C LEU A 369 8.54 -29.33 8.99
N LYS A 370 8.81 -29.29 10.30
CA LYS A 370 7.76 -29.04 11.30
C LYS A 370 7.12 -27.66 11.12
N GLU A 371 7.95 -26.64 10.88
CA GLU A 371 7.47 -25.27 10.65
C GLU A 371 6.73 -25.15 9.32
N ALA A 372 7.20 -25.86 8.29
CA ALA A 372 6.51 -25.95 7.00
C ALA A 372 5.12 -26.59 7.15
N GLU A 373 5.00 -27.67 7.92
CA GLU A 373 3.71 -28.31 8.23
C GLU A 373 2.74 -27.35 8.93
N GLU A 374 3.21 -26.61 9.94
CA GLU A 374 2.40 -25.63 10.66
C GLU A 374 1.90 -24.52 9.71
N VAL A 375 2.75 -24.03 8.82
CA VAL A 375 2.42 -23.00 7.81
C VAL A 375 1.39 -23.52 6.81
N PHE A 376 1.59 -24.70 6.21
CA PHE A 376 0.65 -25.24 5.23
C PHE A 376 -0.67 -25.66 5.85
N THR A 377 -0.64 -26.20 7.08
CA THR A 377 -1.87 -26.46 7.85
C THR A 377 -2.65 -25.17 8.03
N ARG A 378 -2.01 -24.11 8.51
CA ARG A 378 -2.63 -22.79 8.67
C ARG A 378 -3.20 -22.25 7.36
N MET A 379 -2.49 -22.45 6.25
CA MET A 379 -2.94 -22.02 4.93
C MET A 379 -4.23 -22.73 4.49
N LEU A 380 -4.38 -24.03 4.75
CA LEU A 380 -5.64 -24.76 4.51
C LEU A 380 -6.78 -24.24 5.39
N TRP A 381 -6.49 -23.85 6.63
CA TRP A 381 -7.49 -23.23 7.50
C TRP A 381 -7.94 -21.86 7.00
N LEU A 382 -7.05 -21.08 6.37
CA LEU A 382 -7.36 -19.77 5.78
C LEU A 382 -8.06 -19.89 4.42
N ASN A 383 -7.67 -20.84 3.58
CA ASN A 383 -8.24 -21.07 2.25
C ASN A 383 -8.50 -22.57 1.98
N PRO A 384 -9.64 -23.12 2.45
CA PRO A 384 -9.98 -24.54 2.32
C PRO A 384 -10.08 -25.05 0.88
N THR A 385 -10.37 -24.16 -0.08
CA THR A 385 -10.38 -24.48 -1.51
C THR A 385 -9.02 -24.95 -2.03
N ASP A 386 -7.94 -24.63 -1.30
CA ASP A 386 -6.58 -25.09 -1.55
C ASP A 386 -6.14 -24.91 -3.01
N ASN A 387 -6.34 -23.70 -3.53
CA ASN A 387 -6.01 -23.34 -4.92
C ASN A 387 -4.52 -23.48 -5.24
N GLN A 388 -3.66 -23.46 -4.21
CA GLN A 388 -2.21 -23.60 -4.35
C GLN A 388 -1.73 -25.04 -4.12
N GLY A 389 -2.63 -25.98 -3.80
CA GLY A 389 -2.32 -27.40 -3.72
C GLY A 389 -1.46 -27.81 -2.53
N VAL A 390 -1.49 -27.06 -1.42
CA VAL A 390 -0.63 -27.33 -0.26
C VAL A 390 -0.99 -28.63 0.47
N ARG A 391 -2.20 -29.18 0.27
CA ARG A 391 -2.58 -30.49 0.81
C ARG A 391 -1.68 -31.62 0.32
N PHE A 392 -1.18 -31.54 -0.92
CA PHE A 392 -0.26 -32.54 -1.47
C PHE A 392 1.13 -32.45 -0.84
N LEU A 393 1.59 -31.23 -0.56
CA LEU A 393 2.88 -30.98 0.09
C LEU A 393 2.89 -31.47 1.55
N LEU A 394 1.77 -31.35 2.27
CA LEU A 394 1.65 -31.81 3.65
C LEU A 394 1.90 -33.31 3.81
N GLY A 395 1.48 -34.13 2.84
CA GLY A 395 1.73 -35.57 2.84
C GLY A 395 3.23 -35.87 2.83
N GLU A 396 3.95 -35.25 1.89
CA GLU A 396 5.40 -35.44 1.74
C GLU A 396 6.18 -34.94 2.96
N ILE A 397 5.81 -33.78 3.50
CA ILE A 397 6.46 -33.19 4.68
C ILE A 397 6.29 -34.08 5.91
N ARG A 398 5.10 -34.66 6.13
CA ARG A 398 4.84 -35.58 7.24
C ARG A 398 5.61 -36.89 7.12
N GLU A 399 5.93 -37.30 5.90
CA GLU A 399 6.81 -38.43 5.63
C GLU A 399 8.30 -38.09 5.76
N GLY A 400 8.64 -36.85 6.09
CA GLY A 400 10.03 -36.40 6.25
C GLY A 400 10.74 -36.11 4.93
N LYS A 401 10.01 -36.02 3.82
CA LYS A 401 10.60 -35.72 2.50
C LYS A 401 10.88 -34.23 2.40
N VAL A 402 12.13 -33.90 2.15
CA VAL A 402 12.55 -32.54 1.80
C VAL A 402 12.22 -32.31 0.33
N TRP A 403 11.60 -31.17 0.01
CA TRP A 403 11.35 -30.81 -1.38
C TRP A 403 12.67 -30.45 -2.07
N HIS A 404 13.03 -31.22 -3.09
CA HIS A 404 14.13 -30.98 -4.01
C HIS A 404 13.52 -30.89 -5.42
N ASP A 405 13.99 -29.95 -6.24
CA ASP A 405 13.47 -29.62 -7.59
C ASP A 405 12.91 -30.80 -8.40
#